data_AF-A0A530LBI0-F1
#
_entry.id   AF-A0A530LBI0-F1
#
_cell.length_a   1.000
_cell.length_b   1.000
_cell.length_c   1.000
_cell.angle_alpha   90.00
_cell.angle_beta   90.00
_cell.angle_gamma   90.00
#
_symmetry.space_group_name_H-M   'P 1'
#
loop_
_entity.id
_entity.type
_entity.pdbx_description
1 polymer ?
#
loop_
_entity_poly.entity_id
_entity_poly.type
_entity_poly.pdbx_seq_one_letter_code
_entity_poly.pdbx_strand_id
1 'polypeptide(L)'
;LDFEIDDGRIAAVLLADGSRLACGAVVLTTGTFLRGLIHIGEKKIVAGRMNEQASIGLSATMSRAGFKLGRLKTGTPPRLDGRTIDWASLESQAADEDPVPFSLLTERIENPQIHCGITRTTNATHELIRANLGRSAMYSGSIEGVGPRYCPSIEDKIVKFGDREGHQIFLEPEGLDDDTVYPNGISTSLPEDVQLDILKT
;
A
#
# COMPACT_ATOMS: atom_id res chain seq x y z
N LEU A 1 -13.92 -9.00 16.60
CA LEU A 1 -14.91 -8.49 15.64
C LEU A 1 -15.42 -9.66 14.80
N ASP A 2 -16.72 -9.91 14.86
CA ASP A 2 -17.41 -10.98 14.14
C ASP A 2 -18.91 -10.63 13.96
N PHE A 3 -19.68 -11.48 13.29
CA PHE A 3 -21.14 -11.35 13.21
C PHE A 3 -21.87 -12.67 13.47
N GLU A 4 -23.12 -12.59 13.93
CA GLU A 4 -24.00 -13.73 14.14
C GLU A 4 -25.01 -13.85 13.00
N ILE A 5 -25.24 -15.09 12.56
CA ILE A 5 -26.31 -15.44 11.63
C ILE A 5 -27.29 -16.36 12.35
N ASP A 6 -28.57 -16.03 12.28
CA ASP A 6 -29.69 -16.85 12.75
C ASP A 6 -30.67 -17.08 11.59
N ASP A 7 -31.02 -18.34 11.32
CA ASP A 7 -31.86 -18.76 10.18
C ASP A 7 -31.52 -18.07 8.84
N GLY A 8 -30.22 -17.94 8.55
CA GLY A 8 -29.72 -17.34 7.32
C GLY A 8 -29.80 -15.80 7.27
N ARG A 9 -30.09 -15.14 8.39
CA ARG A 9 -30.17 -13.67 8.52
C ARG A 9 -29.18 -13.16 9.54
N ILE A 10 -28.70 -11.93 9.34
CA ILE A 10 -27.88 -11.25 10.35
C ILE A 10 -28.72 -11.02 11.61
N ALA A 11 -28.15 -11.37 12.76
CA ALA A 11 -28.77 -11.16 14.07
C ALA A 11 -28.02 -10.13 14.91
N ALA A 12 -26.68 -10.11 14.83
CA ALA A 12 -25.85 -9.21 15.62
C ALA A 12 -24.42 -9.07 15.08
N VAL A 13 -23.71 -8.06 15.60
CA VAL A 13 -22.25 -7.92 15.51
C VAL A 13 -21.64 -8.14 16.89
N LEU A 14 -20.51 -8.85 16.92
CA LEU A 14 -19.70 -9.10 18.12
C LEU A 14 -18.45 -8.24 18.07
N LEU A 15 -18.28 -7.37 19.07
CA LEU A 15 -17.14 -6.46 19.19
C LEU A 15 -15.93 -7.15 19.83
N ALA A 16 -14.77 -6.49 19.78
CA ALA A 16 -13.52 -7.04 20.32
C ALA A 16 -13.50 -7.13 21.85
N ASP A 17 -14.29 -6.29 22.53
CA ASP A 17 -14.49 -6.30 23.98
C ASP A 17 -15.51 -7.35 24.45
N GLY A 18 -16.08 -8.14 23.54
CA GLY A 18 -17.11 -9.13 23.81
C GLY A 18 -18.55 -8.57 23.79
N SER A 19 -18.73 -7.26 23.57
CA SER A 19 -20.05 -6.65 23.46
C SER A 19 -20.81 -7.17 22.24
N ARG A 20 -22.13 -7.34 22.39
CA ARG A 20 -23.05 -7.80 21.34
C ARG A 20 -24.01 -6.69 20.94
N LEU A 21 -24.03 -6.35 19.66
CA LEU A 21 -24.93 -5.34 19.09
C LEU A 21 -25.94 -6.01 18.16
N ALA A 22 -27.21 -6.07 18.58
CA ALA A 22 -28.28 -6.59 17.75
C ALA A 22 -28.52 -5.68 16.54
N CYS A 23 -28.58 -6.27 15.34
CA CYS A 23 -28.81 -5.53 14.10
C CYS A 23 -29.41 -6.45 13.03
N GLY A 24 -30.17 -5.87 12.10
CA GLY A 24 -30.75 -6.62 10.98
C GLY A 24 -29.89 -6.62 9.70
N ALA A 25 -28.85 -5.77 9.65
CA ALA A 25 -27.97 -5.63 8.50
C ALA A 25 -26.59 -5.14 8.92
N VAL A 26 -25.56 -5.59 8.19
CA VAL A 26 -24.16 -5.22 8.40
C VAL A 26 -23.50 -4.95 7.06
N VAL A 27 -22.73 -3.86 6.97
CA VAL A 27 -21.86 -3.56 5.83
C VAL A 27 -20.42 -3.85 6.26
N LEU A 28 -19.75 -4.76 5.56
CA LEU A 28 -18.37 -5.14 5.84
C LEU A 28 -17.40 -4.37 4.94
N THR A 29 -16.54 -3.56 5.54
CA THR A 29 -15.52 -2.74 4.86
C THR A 29 -14.13 -2.99 5.46
N THR A 30 -13.74 -4.26 5.53
CA THR A 30 -12.52 -4.70 6.26
C THR A 30 -11.20 -4.18 5.71
N GLY A 31 -11.19 -3.55 4.52
CA GLY A 31 -9.96 -3.12 3.85
C GLY A 31 -8.93 -4.25 3.76
N THR A 32 -7.68 -3.96 4.15
CA THR A 32 -6.57 -4.91 4.17
C THR A 32 -6.47 -5.77 5.44
N PHE A 33 -7.42 -5.63 6.38
CA PHE A 33 -7.32 -6.25 7.70
C PHE A 33 -7.73 -7.72 7.74
N LEU A 34 -8.65 -8.15 6.88
CA LEU A 34 -9.17 -9.52 6.89
C LEU A 34 -8.06 -10.51 6.52
N ARG A 35 -7.55 -11.28 7.50
CA ARG A 35 -6.38 -12.17 7.35
C ARG A 35 -5.16 -11.47 6.73
N GLY A 36 -4.97 -10.20 7.09
CA GLY A 36 -3.85 -9.38 6.62
C GLY A 36 -2.50 -10.00 6.98
N LEU A 37 -1.55 -9.91 6.05
CA LEU A 37 -0.18 -10.39 6.20
C LEU A 37 0.75 -9.45 5.46
N ILE A 38 1.67 -8.81 6.18
CA ILE A 38 2.70 -7.94 5.62
C ILE A 38 3.91 -8.79 5.25
N HIS A 39 4.51 -8.46 4.10
CA HIS A 39 5.73 -9.08 3.59
C HIS A 39 6.82 -8.02 3.39
N ILE A 40 7.98 -8.24 4.00
CA ILE A 40 9.19 -7.42 3.82
C ILE A 40 10.37 -8.37 3.63
N GLY A 41 10.73 -8.61 2.37
CA GLY A 41 11.62 -9.68 1.99
C GLY A 41 11.12 -11.03 2.50
N GLU A 42 11.90 -11.65 3.38
CA GLU A 42 11.58 -12.92 4.01
C GLU A 42 10.70 -12.77 5.28
N LYS A 43 10.63 -11.56 5.85
CA LYS A 43 9.84 -11.31 7.07
C LYS A 43 8.34 -11.32 6.75
N LYS A 44 7.57 -12.02 7.59
CA LYS A 44 6.10 -12.09 7.53
C LYS A 44 5.51 -11.62 8.85
N ILE A 45 4.60 -10.65 8.80
CA ILE A 45 4.00 -10.03 9.99
C ILE A 45 2.47 -10.11 9.85
N VAL A 46 1.80 -10.75 10.81
CA VAL A 46 0.33 -10.83 10.83
C VAL A 46 -0.22 -9.47 11.24
N ALA A 47 -0.69 -8.71 10.26
CA ALA A 47 -1.14 -7.34 10.44
C ALA A 47 -2.01 -6.89 9.26
N GLY A 48 -2.99 -6.03 9.52
CA GLY A 48 -3.83 -5.43 8.48
C GLY A 48 -3.14 -4.27 7.77
N ARG A 49 -2.44 -3.46 8.56
CA ARG A 49 -1.57 -2.35 8.14
C ARG A 49 -0.36 -2.34 9.07
N MET A 50 0.69 -1.61 8.70
CA MET A 50 1.86 -1.48 9.58
C MET A 50 1.42 -1.00 10.96
N ASN A 51 1.84 -1.72 12.02
CA ASN A 51 1.47 -1.47 13.42
C ASN A 51 -0.02 -1.69 13.79
N GLU A 52 -0.86 -2.24 12.89
CA GLU A 52 -2.28 -2.50 13.16
C GLU A 52 -2.63 -4.00 13.01
N GLN A 53 -3.32 -4.56 14.01
CA GLN A 53 -3.63 -5.99 14.07
C GLN A 53 -4.61 -6.45 12.98
N ALA A 54 -4.41 -7.66 12.46
CA ALA A 54 -5.30 -8.27 11.48
C ALA A 54 -6.61 -8.78 12.12
N SER A 55 -7.70 -8.82 11.35
CA SER A 55 -8.95 -9.49 11.73
C SER A 55 -8.93 -10.96 11.32
N ILE A 56 -9.10 -11.85 12.30
CA ILE A 56 -9.02 -13.31 12.10
C ILE A 56 -10.41 -13.96 12.17
N GLY A 57 -11.18 -13.68 13.24
CA GLY A 57 -12.46 -14.33 13.51
C GLY A 57 -13.49 -14.20 12.38
N LEU A 58 -13.65 -12.98 11.86
CA LEU A 58 -14.60 -12.65 10.80
C LEU A 58 -14.47 -13.55 9.55
N SER A 59 -13.24 -13.88 9.16
CA SER A 59 -12.98 -14.71 7.98
C SER A 59 -13.47 -16.16 8.14
N ALA A 60 -13.40 -16.70 9.36
CA ALA A 60 -13.89 -18.03 9.66
C ALA A 60 -15.43 -18.06 9.57
N THR A 61 -16.09 -17.03 10.10
CA THR A 61 -17.55 -16.89 10.04
C THR A 61 -18.05 -16.73 8.61
N MET A 62 -17.39 -15.90 7.79
CA MET A 62 -17.71 -15.79 6.36
C MET A 62 -17.57 -17.14 5.64
N SER A 63 -16.52 -17.91 5.93
CA SER A 63 -16.35 -19.25 5.36
C SER A 63 -17.47 -20.19 5.78
N ARG A 64 -17.87 -20.20 7.07
CA ARG A 64 -19.01 -21.00 7.58
C ARG A 64 -20.34 -20.59 6.96
N ALA A 65 -20.50 -19.32 6.63
CA ALA A 65 -21.67 -18.79 5.93
C ALA A 65 -21.69 -19.10 4.42
N GLY A 66 -20.68 -19.83 3.89
CA GLY A 66 -20.63 -20.28 2.50
C GLY A 66 -19.91 -19.34 1.54
N PHE A 67 -19.25 -18.29 2.03
CA PHE A 67 -18.45 -17.40 1.16
C PHE A 67 -17.14 -18.05 0.74
N LYS A 68 -16.77 -17.86 -0.54
CA LYS A 68 -15.44 -18.20 -1.05
C LYS A 68 -14.47 -17.05 -0.77
N LEU A 69 -13.42 -17.32 0.00
CA LEU A 69 -12.40 -16.32 0.32
C LEU A 69 -11.14 -16.53 -0.52
N GLY A 70 -10.67 -15.45 -1.14
CA GLY A 70 -9.38 -15.40 -1.85
C GLY A 70 -8.35 -14.54 -1.13
N ARG A 71 -7.12 -14.51 -1.65
CA ARG A 71 -6.07 -13.57 -1.22
C ARG A 71 -5.63 -12.69 -2.37
N LEU A 72 -5.59 -11.39 -2.11
CA LEU A 72 -5.01 -10.38 -2.98
C LEU A 72 -3.78 -9.80 -2.29
N LYS A 73 -2.88 -9.24 -3.09
CA LYS A 73 -1.70 -8.54 -2.59
C LYS A 73 -1.61 -7.15 -3.19
N THR A 74 -1.16 -6.20 -2.40
CA THR A 74 -0.80 -4.85 -2.82
C THR A 74 0.51 -4.47 -2.13
N GLY A 75 1.29 -3.59 -2.76
CA GLY A 75 2.54 -3.10 -2.21
C GLY A 75 2.49 -1.60 -2.00
N THR A 76 3.30 -1.11 -1.08
CA THR A 76 3.48 0.32 -0.80
C THR A 76 4.98 0.61 -0.78
N PRO A 77 5.43 1.82 -1.13
CA PRO A 77 6.83 2.20 -0.97
C PRO A 77 7.20 2.42 0.51
N PRO A 78 8.52 2.45 0.83
CA PRO A 78 9.00 3.02 2.07
C PRO A 78 8.63 4.51 2.17
N ARG A 79 8.49 5.01 3.39
CA ARG A 79 8.30 6.46 3.66
C ARG A 79 9.66 7.09 3.89
N LEU A 80 9.87 8.27 3.30
CA LEU A 80 11.14 9.00 3.36
C LEU A 80 11.02 10.21 4.30
N ASP A 81 12.12 10.57 4.94
CA ASP A 81 12.24 11.86 5.64
C ASP A 81 12.61 12.94 4.62
N GLY A 82 11.66 13.82 4.32
CA GLY A 82 11.79 14.89 3.33
C GLY A 82 12.95 15.85 3.59
N ARG A 83 13.44 15.97 4.83
CA ARG A 83 14.60 16.82 5.15
C ARG A 83 15.92 16.24 4.66
N THR A 84 15.94 14.95 4.34
CA THR A 84 17.12 14.24 3.83
C THR A 84 17.19 14.22 2.29
N ILE A 85 16.17 14.78 1.63
CA ILE A 85 16.06 14.82 0.17
C ILE A 85 16.68 16.13 -0.33
N ASP A 86 17.55 16.03 -1.33
CA ASP A 86 18.08 17.19 -2.05
C ASP A 86 17.03 17.72 -3.05
N TRP A 87 16.03 18.45 -2.55
CA TRP A 87 14.95 19.01 -3.38
C TRP A 87 15.44 19.96 -4.47
N ALA A 88 16.60 20.61 -4.28
CA ALA A 88 17.12 21.60 -5.21
C ALA A 88 17.62 20.96 -6.53
N SER A 89 17.98 19.67 -6.51
CA SER A 89 18.41 18.95 -7.72
C SER A 89 17.25 18.28 -8.47
N LEU A 90 16.02 18.34 -7.95
CA LEU A 90 14.86 17.70 -8.53
C LEU A 90 14.05 18.64 -9.42
N GLU A 91 13.42 18.08 -10.45
CA GLU A 91 12.37 18.77 -11.18
C GLU A 91 11.15 18.93 -10.27
N SER A 92 10.65 20.15 -10.14
CA SER A 92 9.47 20.44 -9.33
C SER A 92 8.21 20.40 -10.19
N GLN A 93 7.17 19.75 -9.68
CA GLN A 93 5.83 19.77 -10.25
C GLN A 93 4.90 20.58 -9.34
N ALA A 94 4.47 21.73 -9.82
CA ALA A 94 3.46 22.55 -9.15
C ALA A 94 2.06 21.95 -9.34
N ALA A 95 1.13 22.35 -8.47
CA ALA A 95 -0.29 22.17 -8.72
C ALA A 95 -0.75 23.02 -9.93
N ASP A 96 -1.93 22.71 -10.44
CA ASP A 96 -2.58 23.54 -11.46
C ASP A 96 -2.80 24.96 -10.95
N GLU A 97 -2.63 25.96 -11.84
CA GLU A 97 -2.83 27.37 -11.48
C GLU A 97 -4.26 27.66 -11.00
N ASP A 98 -5.24 26.99 -11.63
CA ASP A 98 -6.67 27.06 -11.29
C ASP A 98 -7.17 25.66 -10.85
N PRO A 99 -7.01 25.29 -9.57
CA PRO A 99 -7.37 23.95 -9.12
C PRO A 99 -8.88 23.76 -9.11
N VAL A 100 -9.35 22.64 -9.66
CA VAL A 100 -10.78 22.32 -9.75
C VAL A 100 -11.22 21.49 -8.55
N PRO A 101 -12.23 21.93 -7.77
CA PRO A 101 -12.76 21.12 -6.69
C PRO A 101 -13.33 19.79 -7.19
N PHE A 102 -13.04 18.70 -6.47
CA PHE A 102 -13.63 17.39 -6.76
C PHE A 102 -15.15 17.36 -6.50
N SER A 103 -15.64 18.13 -5.53
CA SER A 103 -17.05 18.20 -5.16
C SER A 103 -17.73 19.39 -5.84
N LEU A 104 -18.91 19.16 -6.41
CA LEU A 104 -19.76 20.23 -6.97
C LEU A 104 -20.30 21.19 -5.90
N LEU A 105 -20.18 20.83 -4.61
CA LEU A 105 -20.60 21.67 -3.48
C LEU A 105 -19.48 22.56 -2.96
N THR A 106 -18.23 22.34 -3.38
CA THR A 106 -17.09 23.13 -2.94
C THR A 106 -16.95 24.34 -3.84
N GLU A 107 -17.16 25.53 -3.27
CA GLU A 107 -17.06 26.79 -4.03
C GLU A 107 -15.62 27.20 -4.33
N ARG A 108 -14.68 26.90 -3.41
CA ARG A 108 -13.25 27.23 -3.56
C ARG A 108 -12.37 26.25 -2.79
N ILE A 109 -11.14 26.07 -3.28
CA ILE A 109 -10.09 25.34 -2.56
C ILE A 109 -9.30 26.36 -1.73
N GLU A 110 -9.33 26.21 -0.40
CA GLU A 110 -8.64 27.12 0.54
C GLU A 110 -7.29 26.56 1.01
N ASN A 111 -7.06 25.26 0.84
CA ASN A 111 -5.84 24.60 1.28
C ASN A 111 -4.63 25.09 0.47
N PRO A 112 -3.48 25.32 1.13
CA PRO A 112 -2.23 25.56 0.43
C PRO A 112 -1.93 24.43 -0.57
N GLN A 113 -1.66 24.80 -1.81
CA GLN A 113 -1.17 23.86 -2.81
C GLN A 113 0.34 23.73 -2.66
N ILE A 114 0.85 22.50 -2.73
CA ILE A 114 2.26 22.18 -2.54
C ILE A 114 2.83 21.54 -3.80
N HIS A 115 4.16 21.56 -3.90
CA HIS A 115 4.88 20.98 -5.02
C HIS A 115 5.23 19.53 -4.75
N CYS A 116 5.19 18.70 -5.80
CA CYS A 116 5.82 17.39 -5.81
C CYS A 116 7.22 17.48 -6.44
N GLY A 117 8.09 16.52 -6.10
CA GLY A 117 9.36 16.32 -6.80
C GLY A 117 9.23 15.23 -7.86
N ILE A 118 9.95 15.36 -8.97
CA ILE A 118 10.06 14.33 -10.00
C ILE A 118 11.51 13.84 -10.05
N THR A 119 11.67 12.52 -9.96
CA THR A 119 12.96 11.83 -10.12
C THR A 119 12.78 10.54 -10.91
N ARG A 120 13.87 9.78 -11.11
CA ARG A 120 13.88 8.58 -11.95
C ARG A 120 14.80 7.54 -11.34
N THR A 121 14.45 6.26 -11.47
CA THR A 121 15.40 5.18 -11.20
C THR A 121 16.51 5.15 -12.26
N THR A 122 17.68 4.64 -11.89
CA THR A 122 18.86 4.54 -12.75
C THR A 122 19.17 3.08 -13.08
N ASN A 123 20.10 2.85 -14.01
CA ASN A 123 20.60 1.49 -14.30
C ASN A 123 21.17 0.81 -13.04
N ALA A 124 21.84 1.57 -12.16
CA ALA A 124 22.34 1.05 -10.89
C ALA A 124 21.20 0.54 -9.99
N THR A 125 20.09 1.27 -9.93
CA THR A 125 18.88 0.80 -9.23
C THR A 125 18.38 -0.53 -9.79
N HIS A 126 18.35 -0.66 -11.12
CA HIS A 126 17.84 -1.86 -11.79
C HIS A 126 18.74 -3.07 -11.56
N GLU A 127 20.06 -2.89 -11.64
CA GLU A 127 21.04 -3.93 -11.35
C GLU A 127 20.92 -4.43 -9.91
N LEU A 128 20.82 -3.52 -8.95
CA LEU A 128 20.65 -3.85 -7.54
C LEU A 128 19.37 -4.65 -7.29
N ILE A 129 18.26 -4.26 -7.91
CA ILE A 129 17.00 -4.99 -7.84
C ILE A 129 17.13 -6.38 -8.46
N ARG A 130 17.72 -6.50 -9.66
CA ARG A 130 17.94 -7.78 -10.35
C ARG A 130 18.77 -8.75 -9.50
N ALA A 131 19.85 -8.25 -8.88
CA ALA A 131 20.69 -9.03 -7.99
C ALA A 131 19.96 -9.55 -6.75
N ASN A 132 18.86 -8.90 -6.33
CA ASN A 132 18.12 -9.22 -5.11
C ASN A 132 16.69 -9.76 -5.38
N LEU A 133 16.32 -10.06 -6.63
CA LEU A 133 14.97 -10.55 -6.97
C LEU A 133 14.57 -11.77 -6.16
N GLY A 134 15.49 -12.72 -5.95
CA GLY A 134 15.22 -13.93 -5.15
C GLY A 134 14.85 -13.66 -3.69
N ARG A 135 15.19 -12.48 -3.16
CA ARG A 135 14.88 -12.04 -1.80
C ARG A 135 13.54 -11.30 -1.71
N SER A 136 12.91 -10.97 -2.83
CA SER A 136 11.57 -10.37 -2.86
C SER A 136 10.53 -11.43 -2.51
N ALA A 137 9.58 -11.08 -1.63
CA ALA A 137 8.46 -11.96 -1.31
C ALA A 137 7.63 -12.36 -2.55
N MET A 138 7.64 -11.50 -3.58
CA MET A 138 6.98 -11.74 -4.87
C MET A 138 7.56 -12.92 -5.64
N TYR A 139 8.89 -13.08 -5.62
CA TYR A 139 9.61 -14.04 -6.45
C TYR A 139 10.15 -15.24 -5.66
N SER A 140 10.22 -15.16 -4.33
CA SER A 140 10.62 -16.28 -3.47
C SER A 140 9.54 -17.35 -3.30
N GLY A 141 8.38 -17.20 -3.93
CA GLY A 141 7.22 -18.09 -3.74
C GLY A 141 6.52 -17.92 -2.39
N SER A 142 6.91 -16.92 -1.59
CA SER A 142 6.40 -16.70 -0.23
C SER A 142 5.02 -16.07 -0.16
N ILE A 143 4.49 -15.54 -1.27
CA ILE A 143 3.18 -14.89 -1.33
C ILE A 143 2.15 -15.79 -2.00
N GLU A 144 1.12 -16.17 -1.24
CA GLU A 144 -0.13 -16.72 -1.77
C GLU A 144 -1.07 -15.57 -2.14
N GLY A 145 -1.17 -15.24 -3.43
CA GLY A 145 -2.13 -14.24 -3.91
C GLY A 145 -1.81 -13.68 -5.30
N VAL A 146 -2.87 -13.37 -6.05
CA VAL A 146 -2.78 -12.71 -7.36
C VAL A 146 -2.50 -11.21 -7.13
N GLY A 147 -1.42 -10.71 -7.71
CA GLY A 147 -1.09 -9.28 -7.68
C GLY A 147 -1.91 -8.48 -8.69
N PRO A 148 -2.03 -7.16 -8.52
CA PRO A 148 -2.67 -6.30 -9.52
C PRO A 148 -1.92 -6.41 -10.85
N ARG A 149 -2.66 -6.54 -11.96
CA ARG A 149 -2.06 -6.63 -13.30
C ARG A 149 -1.42 -5.30 -13.75
N TYR A 150 -1.91 -4.17 -13.23
CA TYR A 150 -1.65 -2.83 -13.76
C TYR A 150 -0.76 -1.95 -12.88
N CYS A 151 -0.63 -2.26 -11.59
CA CYS A 151 0.23 -1.53 -10.64
C CYS A 151 1.28 -2.46 -10.04
N PRO A 152 2.21 -2.99 -10.84
CA PRO A 152 3.28 -3.87 -10.36
C PRO A 152 4.22 -3.13 -9.40
N SER A 153 4.83 -3.88 -8.46
CA SER A 153 5.96 -3.39 -7.68
C SER A 153 7.14 -3.04 -8.58
N ILE A 154 8.09 -2.24 -8.10
CA ILE A 154 9.26 -1.82 -8.89
C ILE A 154 10.07 -3.03 -9.37
N GLU A 155 10.22 -4.07 -8.54
CA GLU A 155 10.86 -5.31 -8.96
C GLU A 155 10.12 -6.01 -10.11
N ASP A 156 8.79 -5.97 -10.14
CA ASP A 156 7.98 -6.57 -11.21
C ASP A 156 7.93 -5.67 -12.47
N LYS A 157 8.01 -4.34 -12.31
CA LYS A 157 8.20 -3.39 -13.42
C LYS A 157 9.51 -3.67 -14.15
N ILE A 158 10.61 -3.83 -13.43
CA ILE A 158 11.95 -4.04 -14.01
C ILE A 158 12.03 -5.41 -14.71
N VAL A 159 11.37 -6.44 -14.19
CA VAL A 159 11.33 -7.75 -14.86
C VAL A 159 10.48 -7.70 -16.14
N LYS A 160 9.32 -7.02 -16.11
CA LYS A 160 8.41 -6.95 -17.27
C LYS A 160 8.85 -5.95 -18.34
N PHE A 161 9.54 -4.89 -17.94
CA PHE A 161 9.91 -3.76 -18.80
C PHE A 161 11.41 -3.45 -18.69
N GLY A 162 12.23 -4.49 -18.71
CA GLY A 162 13.68 -4.41 -18.46
C GLY A 162 14.48 -3.62 -19.49
N ASP A 163 13.91 -3.34 -20.66
CA ASP A 163 14.54 -2.55 -21.73
C ASP A 163 14.46 -1.04 -21.50
N ARG A 164 13.73 -0.59 -20.46
CA ARG A 164 13.64 0.83 -20.12
C ARG A 164 14.87 1.27 -19.31
N GLU A 165 15.45 2.41 -19.68
CA GLU A 165 16.61 3.00 -18.99
C GLU A 165 16.30 3.56 -17.59
N GLY A 166 15.02 3.64 -17.22
CA GLY A 166 14.58 4.17 -15.93
C GLY A 166 13.07 4.21 -15.79
N HIS A 167 12.60 4.39 -14.55
CA HIS A 167 11.20 4.58 -14.21
C HIS A 167 11.03 5.89 -13.45
N GLN A 168 10.11 6.73 -13.89
CA GLN A 168 9.80 7.99 -13.22
C GLN A 168 9.12 7.73 -11.87
N ILE A 169 9.56 8.48 -10.86
CA ILE A 169 9.10 8.45 -9.48
C ILE A 169 8.64 9.86 -9.11
N PHE A 170 7.49 9.96 -8.46
CA PHE A 170 7.02 11.21 -7.86
C PHE A 170 7.30 11.18 -6.37
N LEU A 171 7.90 12.25 -5.85
CA LEU A 171 8.09 12.48 -4.42
C LEU A 171 6.96 13.37 -3.95
N GLU A 172 5.98 12.77 -3.30
CA GLU A 172 4.72 13.40 -2.89
C GLU A 172 4.76 13.62 -1.37
N PRO A 173 4.78 14.87 -0.87
CA PRO A 173 4.65 15.12 0.57
C PRO A 173 3.30 14.59 1.10
N GLU A 174 3.30 13.86 2.21
CA GLU A 174 2.06 13.26 2.77
C GLU A 174 1.21 14.27 3.57
N GLY A 175 1.76 15.44 3.94
CA GLY A 175 1.05 16.47 4.70
C GLY A 175 1.66 17.87 4.56
N LEU A 176 0.98 18.87 5.11
CA LEU A 176 1.45 20.27 5.14
C LEU A 176 2.39 20.54 6.34
N ASP A 177 2.19 19.82 7.44
CA ASP A 177 2.87 20.02 8.72
C ASP A 177 3.73 18.79 9.11
N ASP A 178 4.12 17.98 8.13
CA ASP A 178 4.88 16.74 8.33
C ASP A 178 5.94 16.57 7.24
N ASP A 179 7.10 16.03 7.65
CA ASP A 179 8.25 15.84 6.76
C ASP A 179 8.18 14.52 5.97
N THR A 180 7.12 13.72 6.09
CA THR A 180 7.04 12.41 5.42
C THR A 180 6.76 12.57 3.93
N VAL A 181 7.54 11.87 3.11
CA VAL A 181 7.40 11.85 1.66
C VAL A 181 7.08 10.44 1.18
N TYR A 182 6.08 10.34 0.30
CA TYR A 182 5.68 9.13 -0.41
C TYR A 182 6.35 9.09 -1.79
N PRO A 183 7.30 8.17 -2.04
CA PRO A 183 7.95 8.05 -3.34
C PRO A 183 7.09 7.14 -4.25
N ASN A 184 6.10 7.74 -4.89
CA ASN A 184 5.18 7.07 -5.78
C ASN A 184 5.91 6.49 -7.01
N GLY A 185 5.83 5.18 -7.17
CA GLY A 185 6.43 4.46 -8.28
C GLY A 185 7.40 3.35 -7.86
N ILE A 186 7.92 3.38 -6.62
CA ILE A 186 8.85 2.39 -6.05
C ILE A 186 8.25 1.43 -5.01
N SER A 187 6.94 1.14 -5.08
CA SER A 187 6.35 0.09 -4.22
C SER A 187 7.13 -1.20 -4.32
N THR A 188 7.48 -1.81 -3.19
CA THR A 188 8.36 -2.99 -3.18
C THR A 188 8.07 -3.90 -2.00
N SER A 189 8.50 -5.15 -2.13
CA SER A 189 8.53 -6.14 -1.05
C SER A 189 9.94 -6.66 -0.78
N LEU A 190 10.97 -5.96 -1.27
CA LEU A 190 12.36 -6.30 -1.01
C LEU A 190 12.71 -6.13 0.49
N PRO A 191 13.79 -6.78 0.97
CA PRO A 191 14.31 -6.57 2.32
C PRO A 191 14.68 -5.11 2.59
N GLU A 192 14.59 -4.68 3.86
CA GLU A 192 14.84 -3.29 4.30
C GLU A 192 16.23 -2.78 3.90
N ASP A 193 17.27 -3.61 3.99
CA ASP A 193 18.64 -3.27 3.57
C ASP A 193 18.69 -2.92 2.08
N VAL A 194 18.04 -3.73 1.23
CA VAL A 194 18.00 -3.51 -0.21
C VAL A 194 17.17 -2.27 -0.57
N GLN A 195 16.07 -2.04 0.14
CA GLN A 195 15.27 -0.81 -0.05
C GLN A 195 16.11 0.44 0.22
N LEU A 196 16.90 0.44 1.30
CA LEU A 196 17.77 1.55 1.64
C LEU A 196 18.86 1.78 0.58
N ASP A 197 19.43 0.71 0.02
CA ASP A 197 20.44 0.83 -1.03
C ASP A 197 19.83 1.34 -2.35
N ILE A 198 18.61 0.91 -2.70
CA ILE A 198 17.85 1.42 -3.86
C ILE A 198 17.62 2.94 -3.76
N LEU A 199 17.33 3.46 -2.56
CA LEU A 199 17.07 4.88 -2.36
C LEU A 199 18.31 5.77 -2.51
N LYS A 200 19.52 5.20 -2.52
CA LYS A 200 20.80 5.92 -2.60
C LYS A 200 21.41 5.95 -4.01
N THR A 201 20.78 5.28 -4.98
CA THR A 201 21.25 5.23 -6.38
C THR A 201 20.64 6.35 -7.21
#